data_AF-A0A2W4MFR1-F1
#
_entry.id   AF-A0A2W4MFR1-F1
#
_cell.length_a   1.000
_cell.length_b   1.000
_cell.length_c   1.000
_cell.angle_alpha   90.00
_cell.angle_beta   90.00
_cell.angle_gamma   90.00
#
_symmetry.space_group_name_H-M   'P 1'
#
loop_
_entity.id
_entity.type
_entity.pdbx_description
1 polymer ?
#
loop_
_entity_poly.entity_id
_entity_poly.type
_entity_poly.pdbx_seq_one_letter_code
_entity_poly.pdbx_strand_id
1 'polypeptide(L)'
;MPAPLDIYLMLDISRSMLDASGGGEQKWTAVKNAITSFLSDPGSSGISVGIQYFPLRKPGVPAQCTSSEECGAAGPCFLKWCTTYRLDVPGGFAICDTDEDCRSIPASVDYGPCTQGTCAADTARTCTKNEDCYEAVERDFGPCEPFGQCENDRSLLCPYVGESCGMGPDGTDRGMCVEPGPSVCFHGTECGSAAYATPAVPIGPLPDAAEAILASMEAQIPDGDTPSAPALAGAIAHAREWANQNPGHTVVTVLATDGLPTECLGDEATFSGTVPTSELVWETASIAAEGFDGAPSIPTFVIGVFSSTDADAPENLALIAEAGGSGEPRIVDAGGDVTQQFLDALNAIRKSRLACEYQIPEPEGDEPLNYFAVNVEVVDGDTATPLYYVKSADRCDAEGGWYYDDPTGLAPTKILVCPSTCDAFQSTTAGSVQIKLGCATIVK
;
A
#
# COMPACT_ATOMS: atom_id res chain seq x y z
N MET A 1 -28.98 -8.38 10.71
CA MET A 1 -28.29 -7.29 9.98
C MET A 1 -27.07 -7.88 9.32
N PRO A 2 -26.65 -7.43 8.12
CA PRO A 2 -25.35 -7.83 7.61
C PRO A 2 -24.28 -7.50 8.63
N ALA A 3 -23.22 -8.30 8.66
CA ALA A 3 -22.01 -7.87 9.32
C ALA A 3 -21.61 -6.52 8.70
N PRO A 4 -21.57 -5.43 9.47
CA PRO A 4 -21.04 -4.18 8.96
C PRO A 4 -19.61 -4.45 8.46
N LEU A 5 -19.30 -4.01 7.24
CA LEU A 5 -17.93 -4.08 6.74
C LEU A 5 -17.19 -2.83 7.18
N ASP A 6 -16.04 -3.05 7.78
CA ASP A 6 -15.11 -2.04 8.20
C ASP A 6 -13.84 -2.19 7.36
N ILE A 7 -13.51 -1.14 6.62
CA ILE A 7 -12.35 -1.09 5.72
C ILE A 7 -11.25 -0.31 6.42
N TYR A 8 -10.10 -0.95 6.61
CA TYR A 8 -8.88 -0.25 6.99
C TYR A 8 -7.96 -0.09 5.78
N LEU A 9 -7.89 1.13 5.26
CA LEU A 9 -7.08 1.46 4.09
C LEU A 9 -5.65 1.79 4.52
N MET A 10 -4.70 0.98 4.07
CA MET A 10 -3.26 1.26 4.15
C MET A 10 -2.84 1.80 2.78
N LEU A 11 -2.64 3.12 2.70
CA LEU A 11 -2.47 3.86 1.45
C LEU A 11 -1.02 4.28 1.24
N ASP A 12 -0.48 3.92 0.09
CA ASP A 12 0.85 4.32 -0.34
C ASP A 12 0.91 5.83 -0.62
N ILE A 13 1.91 6.47 -0.02
CA ILE A 13 2.34 7.85 -0.23
C ILE A 13 3.84 7.88 -0.53
N SER A 14 4.40 6.81 -1.05
CA SER A 14 5.78 6.78 -1.55
C SER A 14 5.93 7.75 -2.72
N ARG A 15 7.18 8.08 -3.02
CA ARG A 15 7.50 9.09 -4.01
C ARG A 15 7.00 8.75 -5.42
N SER A 16 6.91 7.47 -5.79
CA SER A 16 6.38 7.01 -7.09
C SER A 16 4.93 7.43 -7.31
N MET A 17 4.16 7.69 -6.25
CA MET A 17 2.78 8.19 -6.34
C MET A 17 2.70 9.59 -6.99
N LEU A 18 3.81 10.32 -7.08
CA LEU A 18 3.89 11.58 -7.83
C LEU A 18 4.07 11.39 -9.34
N ASP A 19 4.35 10.17 -9.80
CA ASP A 19 4.48 9.88 -11.22
C ASP A 19 3.17 10.15 -11.96
N ALA A 20 3.30 10.57 -13.22
CA ALA A 20 2.16 10.82 -14.07
C ALA A 20 1.47 9.51 -14.47
N SER A 21 0.15 9.50 -14.39
CA SER A 21 -0.72 8.58 -15.14
C SER A 21 -0.79 9.00 -16.62
N GLY A 22 -1.26 8.13 -17.51
CA GLY A 22 -1.41 8.34 -18.95
C GLY A 22 -2.32 9.50 -19.32
N GLY A 23 -3.11 10.03 -18.38
CA GLY A 23 -3.86 11.27 -18.53
C GLY A 23 -3.09 12.56 -18.22
N GLY A 24 -1.84 12.47 -17.76
CA GLY A 24 -1.00 13.60 -17.32
C GLY A 24 -1.26 14.07 -15.88
N GLU A 25 -2.21 13.46 -15.17
CA GLU A 25 -2.46 13.68 -13.74
C GLU A 25 -1.54 12.76 -12.89
N GLN A 26 -1.06 13.25 -11.75
CA GLN A 26 -0.30 12.42 -10.81
C GLN A 26 -1.16 11.29 -10.25
N LYS A 27 -0.60 10.07 -10.10
CA LYS A 27 -1.31 8.92 -9.53
C LYS A 27 -1.94 9.25 -8.17
N TRP A 28 -1.21 9.97 -7.31
CA TRP A 28 -1.69 10.44 -6.01
C TRP A 28 -2.99 11.25 -6.12
N THR A 29 -3.05 12.21 -7.05
CA THR A 29 -4.24 13.05 -7.24
C THR A 29 -5.43 12.21 -7.71
N ALA A 30 -5.21 11.29 -8.65
CA ALA A 30 -6.26 10.41 -9.13
C ALA A 30 -6.80 9.48 -8.02
N VAL A 31 -5.91 8.92 -7.20
CA VAL A 31 -6.30 8.07 -6.05
C VAL A 31 -7.06 8.87 -5.00
N LYS A 32 -6.62 10.09 -4.65
CA LYS A 32 -7.36 10.98 -3.75
C LYS A 32 -8.77 11.28 -4.28
N ASN A 33 -8.90 11.56 -5.58
CA ASN A 33 -10.19 11.81 -6.21
C ASN A 33 -11.11 10.58 -6.11
N ALA A 34 -10.57 9.38 -6.38
CA ALA A 34 -11.31 8.13 -6.29
C ALA A 34 -11.81 7.84 -4.86
N ILE A 35 -10.95 7.99 -3.86
CA ILE A 35 -11.32 7.82 -2.45
C ILE A 35 -12.36 8.88 -2.05
N THR A 36 -12.20 10.13 -2.49
CA THR A 36 -13.18 11.20 -2.24
C THR A 36 -14.57 10.84 -2.78
N SER A 37 -14.62 10.32 -4.02
CA SER A 37 -15.86 9.83 -4.61
C SER A 37 -16.45 8.65 -3.84
N PHE A 38 -15.63 7.69 -3.43
CA PHE A 38 -16.08 6.53 -2.65
C PHE A 38 -16.66 6.93 -1.29
N LEU A 39 -15.99 7.82 -0.55
CA LEU A 39 -16.43 8.29 0.77
C LEU A 39 -17.72 9.12 0.70
N SER A 40 -17.94 9.82 -0.42
CA SER A 40 -19.11 10.68 -0.64
C SER A 40 -20.30 9.95 -1.28
N ASP A 41 -20.11 8.70 -1.75
CA ASP A 41 -21.16 7.89 -2.37
C ASP A 41 -22.19 7.48 -1.31
N PRO A 42 -23.49 7.79 -1.49
CA PRO A 42 -24.55 7.29 -0.60
C PRO A 42 -24.58 5.76 -0.45
N GLY A 43 -24.10 5.02 -1.45
CA GLY A 43 -23.92 3.56 -1.40
C GLY A 43 -22.84 3.09 -0.43
N SER A 44 -22.00 3.99 0.08
CA SER A 44 -21.02 3.73 1.14
C SER A 44 -21.59 4.00 2.55
N SER A 45 -22.88 4.34 2.66
CA SER A 45 -23.57 4.41 3.95
C SER A 45 -23.60 3.03 4.64
N GLY A 46 -23.30 3.00 5.94
CA GLY A 46 -23.21 1.75 6.70
C GLY A 46 -21.91 0.96 6.47
N ILE A 47 -20.89 1.60 5.88
CA ILE A 47 -19.49 1.15 5.89
C ILE A 47 -18.71 2.00 6.88
N SER A 48 -17.82 1.38 7.64
CA SER A 48 -16.82 2.14 8.38
C SER A 48 -15.51 2.14 7.62
N VAL A 49 -14.83 3.28 7.61
CA VAL A 49 -13.52 3.41 6.96
C VAL A 49 -12.56 4.05 7.95
N GLY A 50 -11.36 3.49 8.04
CA GLY A 50 -10.19 4.12 8.65
C GLY A 50 -9.04 4.14 7.65
N ILE A 51 -8.06 5.00 7.89
CA ILE A 51 -6.90 5.15 7.00
C ILE A 51 -5.60 5.29 7.78
N GLN A 52 -4.54 4.73 7.21
CA GLN A 52 -3.16 5.05 7.51
C GLN A 52 -2.33 5.01 6.23
N TYR A 53 -1.15 5.63 6.26
CA TYR A 53 -0.27 5.81 5.13
C TYR A 53 1.06 5.09 5.33
N PHE A 54 1.74 4.80 4.22
CA PHE A 54 3.13 4.37 4.20
C PHE A 54 3.87 4.98 3.01
N PRO A 55 5.15 5.32 3.13
CA PRO A 55 6.00 5.18 4.32
C PRO A 55 5.63 6.16 5.43
N LEU A 56 5.75 5.73 6.68
CA LEU A 56 5.84 6.65 7.81
C LEU A 56 7.30 7.02 8.05
N ARG A 57 7.56 8.24 8.53
CA ARG A 57 8.87 8.61 9.04
C ARG A 57 8.99 8.32 10.53
N LYS A 58 10.17 7.85 10.95
CA LYS A 58 10.47 7.63 12.37
C LYS A 58 10.22 8.90 13.18
N PRO A 59 9.60 8.80 14.37
CA PRO A 59 9.35 9.95 15.21
C PRO A 59 10.63 10.75 15.54
N GLY A 60 10.56 12.07 15.41
CA GLY A 60 11.68 12.96 15.70
C GLY A 60 12.75 13.03 14.62
N VAL A 61 12.59 12.32 13.50
CA VAL A 61 13.46 12.45 12.34
C VAL A 61 12.87 13.51 11.40
N PRO A 62 13.62 14.56 11.04
CA PRO A 62 13.10 15.57 10.15
C PRO A 62 12.94 15.02 8.73
N ALA A 63 12.01 15.59 7.96
CA ALA A 63 11.84 15.26 6.55
C ALA A 63 13.13 15.51 5.74
N GLN A 64 13.92 16.45 6.24
CA GLN A 64 15.04 17.08 5.58
C GLN A 64 16.12 17.34 6.63
N CYS A 65 17.39 17.09 6.31
CA CYS A 65 18.51 17.24 7.20
C CYS A 65 19.64 18.03 6.53
N THR A 66 20.37 18.85 7.29
CA THR A 66 21.60 19.51 6.81
C THR A 66 22.86 18.95 7.47
N SER A 67 22.70 18.02 8.41
CA SER A 67 23.76 17.36 9.13
C SER A 67 23.31 15.99 9.65
N SER A 68 24.23 15.04 9.80
CA SER A 68 23.91 13.71 10.35
C SER A 68 23.41 13.76 11.81
N GLU A 69 23.71 14.83 12.55
CA GLU A 69 23.24 15.02 13.92
C GLU A 69 21.71 15.19 13.99
N GLU A 70 21.12 15.89 13.01
CA GLU A 70 19.66 16.08 12.89
C GLU A 70 18.91 14.75 12.71
N CYS A 71 19.58 13.72 12.19
CA CYS A 71 18.99 12.42 11.94
C CYS A 71 19.02 11.49 13.15
N GLY A 72 19.87 11.74 14.15
CA GLY A 72 20.03 10.85 15.30
C GLY A 72 20.27 9.39 14.88
N ALA A 73 19.44 8.47 15.38
CA ALA A 73 19.50 7.04 15.02
C ALA A 73 19.05 6.73 13.58
N ALA A 74 18.44 7.70 12.88
CA ALA A 74 18.08 7.59 11.48
C ALA A 74 19.19 8.10 10.53
N GLY A 75 20.36 8.43 11.05
CA GLY A 75 21.50 8.90 10.26
C GLY A 75 22.09 7.84 9.35
N PRO A 76 23.04 8.21 8.48
CA PRO A 76 23.56 9.57 8.28
C PRO A 76 22.61 10.48 7.48
N CYS A 77 22.91 11.78 7.48
CA CYS A 77 22.26 12.71 6.56
C CYS A 77 22.95 12.62 5.21
N PHE A 78 22.17 12.31 4.18
CA PHE A 78 22.69 11.93 2.89
C PHE A 78 23.12 13.10 2.00
N LEU A 79 24.25 13.70 2.36
CA LEU A 79 24.76 14.92 1.75
C LEU A 79 25.70 14.68 0.55
N LYS A 80 26.03 13.43 0.23
CA LYS A 80 27.07 13.05 -0.74
C LYS A 80 26.58 11.96 -1.71
N TRP A 81 27.32 11.76 -2.79
CA TRP A 81 27.03 10.75 -3.81
C TRP A 81 28.30 10.16 -4.42
N CYS A 82 28.11 9.04 -5.11
CA CYS A 82 29.07 8.43 -6.03
C CYS A 82 28.40 8.03 -7.34
N THR A 83 29.20 7.91 -8.39
CA THR A 83 28.71 7.67 -9.75
C THR A 83 28.58 6.17 -10.00
N THR A 84 27.35 5.67 -10.08
CA THR A 84 27.11 4.26 -10.40
C THR A 84 27.06 4.02 -11.90
N TYR A 85 27.78 3.02 -12.38
CA TYR A 85 27.62 2.49 -13.72
C TYR A 85 26.80 1.20 -13.68
N ARG A 86 25.47 1.33 -13.64
CA ARG A 86 24.61 0.18 -13.94
C ARG A 86 24.70 -0.08 -15.44
N LEU A 87 24.98 -1.33 -15.85
CA LEU A 87 25.15 -1.74 -17.26
C LEU A 87 23.92 -1.39 -18.14
N ASP A 88 22.81 -1.12 -17.48
CA ASP A 88 21.46 -0.84 -17.95
C ASP A 88 21.08 0.65 -17.86
N VAL A 89 21.81 1.49 -17.11
CA VAL A 89 21.56 2.94 -17.00
C VAL A 89 22.90 3.71 -17.00
N PRO A 90 23.33 4.27 -18.14
CA PRO A 90 24.53 5.11 -18.19
C PRO A 90 24.38 6.36 -17.30
N GLY A 91 25.28 6.53 -16.32
CA GLY A 91 25.39 7.79 -15.55
C GLY A 91 24.47 7.92 -14.32
N GLY A 92 24.18 6.82 -13.61
CA GLY A 92 23.42 6.88 -12.36
C GLY A 92 24.25 7.44 -11.20
N PHE A 93 23.57 7.95 -10.16
CA PHE A 93 24.20 8.36 -8.90
C PHE A 93 23.61 7.52 -7.76
N ALA A 94 24.47 7.07 -6.86
CA ALA A 94 24.05 6.52 -5.57
C ALA A 94 24.39 7.52 -4.48
N ILE A 95 23.46 7.67 -3.55
CA ILE A 95 23.68 8.45 -2.34
C ILE A 95 24.58 7.64 -1.40
N CYS A 96 25.45 8.33 -0.67
CA CYS A 96 26.41 7.68 0.22
C CYS A 96 26.73 8.57 1.42
N ASP A 97 27.32 7.98 2.46
CA ASP A 97 27.97 8.70 3.57
C ASP A 97 29.48 8.43 3.62
N THR A 98 29.84 7.19 3.31
CA THR A 98 31.21 6.68 3.26
C THR A 98 31.55 6.10 1.89
N ASP A 99 32.84 6.02 1.57
CA ASP A 99 33.30 5.40 0.32
C ASP A 99 32.93 3.90 0.22
N GLU A 100 32.61 3.25 1.35
CA GLU A 100 32.18 1.85 1.35
C GLU A 100 30.79 1.69 0.74
N ASP A 101 29.90 2.67 0.90
CA ASP A 101 28.57 2.69 0.29
C ASP A 101 28.63 2.73 -1.24
N CYS A 102 29.78 3.16 -1.78
CA CYS A 102 30.05 3.30 -3.22
C CYS A 102 30.64 2.05 -3.86
N ARG A 103 30.74 0.94 -3.12
CA ARG A 103 31.21 -0.33 -3.64
C ARG A 103 30.04 -1.24 -3.98
N SER A 104 30.01 -1.78 -5.19
CA SER A 104 28.99 -2.79 -5.52
C SER A 104 29.33 -4.17 -4.96
N ILE A 105 28.30 -4.93 -4.60
CA ILE A 105 28.33 -6.38 -4.34
C ILE A 105 27.37 -7.00 -5.38
N PRO A 106 27.74 -8.01 -6.18
CA PRO A 106 28.94 -8.85 -6.14
C PRO A 106 30.09 -8.39 -7.07
N ALA A 107 29.90 -7.32 -7.85
CA ALA A 107 30.93 -6.84 -8.78
C ALA A 107 31.92 -5.96 -8.01
N SER A 108 33.19 -6.36 -7.92
CA SER A 108 34.30 -5.64 -7.27
C SER A 108 34.68 -4.34 -7.99
N VAL A 109 33.71 -3.47 -8.24
CA VAL A 109 33.83 -2.14 -8.82
C VAL A 109 33.67 -1.14 -7.68
N ASP A 110 34.69 -0.32 -7.49
CA ASP A 110 34.69 0.82 -6.57
C ASP A 110 34.30 2.05 -7.41
N TYR A 111 33.10 2.59 -7.18
CA TYR A 111 32.58 3.75 -7.91
C TYR A 111 33.15 5.08 -7.41
N GLY A 112 34.25 5.02 -6.65
CA GLY A 112 35.02 6.18 -6.26
C GLY A 112 34.52 6.79 -4.95
N PRO A 113 35.12 7.93 -4.55
CA PRO A 113 34.88 8.49 -3.24
C PRO A 113 33.45 9.02 -3.13
N CYS A 114 32.88 8.83 -1.95
CA CYS A 114 31.64 9.42 -1.53
C CYS A 114 31.85 10.91 -1.24
N THR A 115 31.37 11.78 -2.11
CA THR A 115 31.73 13.21 -2.08
C THR A 115 30.60 14.11 -2.62
N GLN A 116 30.79 15.42 -2.47
CA GLN A 116 29.93 16.47 -3.03
C GLN A 116 30.49 17.06 -4.33
N GLY A 117 31.62 16.58 -4.83
CA GLY A 117 32.31 17.14 -5.99
C GLY A 117 32.28 16.25 -7.22
N THR A 118 32.25 16.85 -8.40
CA THR A 118 32.56 16.18 -9.68
C THR A 118 33.53 17.00 -10.52
N CYS A 119 34.21 16.34 -11.46
CA CYS A 119 35.11 17.02 -12.37
C CYS A 119 34.32 17.78 -13.46
N ALA A 120 34.60 19.07 -13.63
CA ALA A 120 33.81 19.95 -14.51
C ALA A 120 33.65 19.45 -15.95
N ALA A 121 34.65 18.76 -16.53
CA ALA A 121 34.58 18.25 -17.90
C ALA A 121 34.06 16.80 -17.99
N ASP A 122 33.84 16.11 -16.87
CA ASP A 122 33.32 14.74 -16.81
C ASP A 122 32.59 14.51 -15.47
N THR A 123 31.27 14.77 -15.49
CA THR A 123 30.40 14.68 -14.31
C THR A 123 30.19 13.24 -13.83
N ALA A 124 30.62 12.23 -14.60
CA ALA A 124 30.65 10.84 -14.18
C ALA A 124 31.87 10.53 -13.28
N ARG A 125 32.79 11.48 -13.11
CA ARG A 125 33.93 11.38 -12.19
C ARG A 125 33.69 12.23 -10.95
N THR A 126 33.58 11.60 -9.80
CA THR A 126 33.53 12.29 -8.51
C THR A 126 34.92 12.71 -8.04
N CYS A 127 34.98 13.75 -7.20
CA CYS A 127 36.23 14.31 -6.71
C CYS A 127 36.04 14.94 -5.32
N THR A 128 37.12 15.00 -4.54
CA THR A 128 37.20 15.73 -3.27
C THR A 128 38.06 16.98 -3.38
N LYS A 129 38.91 17.03 -4.40
CA LYS A 129 39.87 18.10 -4.69
C LYS A 129 40.22 18.08 -6.18
N ASN A 130 40.76 19.18 -6.68
CA ASN A 130 41.10 19.33 -8.10
C ASN A 130 42.06 18.25 -8.58
N GLU A 131 43.00 17.81 -7.74
CA GLU A 131 43.97 16.76 -8.09
C GLU A 131 43.33 15.44 -8.53
N ASP A 132 42.11 15.14 -8.04
CA ASP A 132 41.37 13.93 -8.41
C ASP A 132 40.85 13.97 -9.87
N CYS A 133 40.80 15.18 -10.46
CA CYS A 133 40.38 15.45 -11.83
C CYS A 133 41.53 15.52 -12.85
N TYR A 134 42.77 15.23 -12.42
CA TYR A 134 43.93 15.20 -13.31
C TYR A 134 44.48 13.78 -13.43
N GLU A 135 44.66 13.31 -14.67
CA GLU A 135 45.43 12.10 -14.95
C GLU A 135 46.77 12.45 -15.60
N ALA A 136 47.87 11.90 -15.05
CA ALA A 136 49.24 12.27 -15.41
C ALA A 136 49.62 12.05 -16.89
N VAL A 137 48.79 11.35 -17.67
CA VAL A 137 49.15 10.93 -19.03
C VAL A 137 48.23 11.47 -20.13
N GLU A 138 46.99 11.93 -19.91
CA GLU A 138 46.24 12.43 -21.09
C GLU A 138 45.00 13.31 -20.92
N ARG A 139 44.46 13.61 -19.73
CA ARG A 139 43.28 14.47 -19.62
C ARG A 139 43.24 15.27 -18.31
N ASP A 140 43.05 16.58 -18.46
CA ASP A 140 42.63 17.51 -17.42
C ASP A 140 41.10 17.60 -17.52
N PHE A 141 40.39 17.08 -16.51
CA PHE A 141 38.93 17.10 -16.46
C PHE A 141 38.40 18.38 -15.79
N GLY A 142 39.24 19.39 -15.60
CA GLY A 142 38.88 20.67 -15.00
C GLY A 142 38.87 20.65 -13.47
N PRO A 143 38.43 21.75 -12.84
CA PRO A 143 38.33 21.82 -11.38
C PRO A 143 37.30 20.83 -10.84
N CYS A 144 37.50 20.46 -9.58
CA CYS A 144 36.52 19.75 -8.78
C CYS A 144 35.47 20.76 -8.29
N GLU A 145 34.28 20.68 -8.86
CA GLU A 145 33.18 21.61 -8.58
C GLU A 145 32.07 20.89 -7.80
N PRO A 146 31.41 21.59 -6.85
CA PRO A 146 30.29 21.01 -6.14
C PRO A 146 29.13 20.74 -7.10
N PHE A 147 28.49 19.58 -6.93
CA PHE A 147 27.23 19.29 -7.59
C PHE A 147 26.09 19.89 -6.77
N GLY A 148 25.12 20.49 -7.46
CA GLY A 148 23.93 21.06 -6.86
C GLY A 148 22.69 20.17 -7.00
N GLN A 149 21.57 20.68 -6.50
CA GLN A 149 20.23 20.14 -6.76
C GLN A 149 19.36 21.20 -7.43
N CYS A 150 18.42 20.76 -8.26
CA CYS A 150 17.46 21.68 -8.87
C CYS A 150 16.47 22.19 -7.82
N GLU A 151 16.36 23.51 -7.71
CA GLU A 151 15.59 24.21 -6.66
C GLU A 151 14.14 23.70 -6.56
N ASN A 152 13.49 23.47 -7.71
CA ASN A 152 12.09 23.03 -7.79
C ASN A 152 11.95 21.52 -8.01
N ASP A 153 13.04 20.78 -8.22
CA ASP A 153 13.08 19.33 -8.40
C ASP A 153 14.33 18.78 -7.72
N ARG A 154 14.30 18.71 -6.38
CA ARG A 154 15.46 18.38 -5.54
C ARG A 154 16.00 16.97 -5.74
N SER A 155 15.28 16.14 -6.49
CA SER A 155 15.73 14.82 -6.86
C SER A 155 16.70 14.81 -8.04
N LEU A 156 16.71 15.90 -8.80
CA LEU A 156 17.59 16.06 -9.93
C LEU A 156 18.87 16.75 -9.47
N LEU A 157 19.96 16.01 -9.57
CA LEU A 157 21.31 16.51 -9.39
C LEU A 157 21.70 17.35 -10.61
N CYS A 158 22.38 18.47 -10.39
CA CYS A 158 22.81 19.40 -11.44
C CYS A 158 24.29 19.76 -11.32
N PRO A 159 25.04 19.81 -12.44
CA PRO A 159 26.51 19.84 -12.39
C PRO A 159 27.14 21.20 -12.08
N TYR A 160 26.35 22.29 -12.05
CA TYR A 160 26.88 23.65 -11.84
C TYR A 160 25.93 24.49 -11.01
N VAL A 161 26.24 24.67 -9.71
CA VAL A 161 25.50 25.58 -8.84
C VAL A 161 25.49 26.99 -9.44
N GLY A 162 24.30 27.59 -9.54
CA GLY A 162 24.06 28.90 -10.14
C GLY A 162 23.62 28.87 -11.61
N GLU A 163 23.61 27.70 -12.27
CA GLU A 163 23.06 27.53 -13.63
C GLU A 163 21.58 27.09 -13.60
N SER A 164 20.86 27.25 -14.71
CA SER A 164 19.47 26.77 -14.79
C SER A 164 19.41 25.25 -14.94
N CYS A 165 18.50 24.61 -14.22
CA CYS A 165 18.17 23.18 -14.39
C CYS A 165 17.26 22.88 -15.59
N GLY A 166 16.86 23.92 -16.33
CA GLY A 166 15.98 23.81 -17.48
C GLY A 166 14.56 23.35 -17.11
N MET A 167 13.83 22.89 -18.12
CA MET A 167 12.45 22.48 -17.99
C MET A 167 12.34 20.95 -17.89
N GLY A 168 11.36 20.47 -17.13
CA GLY A 168 10.92 19.09 -17.11
C GLY A 168 10.29 18.65 -18.44
N PRO A 169 10.19 17.33 -18.71
CA PRO A 169 9.51 16.79 -19.89
C PRO A 169 8.03 17.21 -19.98
N ASP A 170 7.43 17.49 -18.84
CA ASP A 170 6.06 18.00 -18.64
C ASP A 170 5.97 19.53 -18.74
N GLY A 171 7.08 20.22 -18.98
CA GLY A 171 7.14 21.68 -19.06
C GLY A 171 7.15 22.37 -17.69
N THR A 172 7.46 21.67 -16.60
CA THR A 172 7.71 22.29 -15.30
C THR A 172 9.06 23.00 -15.27
N ASP A 173 9.15 24.18 -14.66
CA ASP A 173 10.44 24.86 -14.45
C ASP A 173 11.15 24.24 -13.25
N ARG A 174 12.30 23.59 -13.49
CA ARG A 174 13.10 22.93 -12.44
C ARG A 174 13.93 23.93 -11.62
N GLY A 175 13.91 25.21 -11.99
CA GLY A 175 14.54 26.29 -11.25
C GLY A 175 16.05 26.34 -11.47
N MET A 176 16.75 26.96 -10.52
CA MET A 176 18.21 27.07 -10.56
C MET A 176 18.84 25.85 -9.89
N CYS A 177 20.03 25.50 -10.35
CA CYS A 177 20.92 24.61 -9.64
C CYS A 177 21.42 25.35 -8.40
N VAL A 178 21.08 24.84 -7.22
CA VAL A 178 21.50 25.43 -5.95
C VAL A 178 22.41 24.45 -5.22
N GLU A 179 23.22 24.96 -4.29
CA GLU A 179 23.91 24.09 -3.32
C GLU A 179 22.91 23.07 -2.78
N PRO A 180 23.29 21.79 -2.63
CA PRO A 180 22.38 20.75 -2.16
C PRO A 180 21.63 21.26 -0.94
N GLY A 181 20.31 21.37 -1.10
CA GLY A 181 19.42 21.70 0.01
C GLY A 181 19.41 20.56 1.03
N PRO A 182 18.60 20.67 2.08
CA PRO A 182 18.49 19.61 3.06
C PRO A 182 18.29 18.24 2.41
N SER A 183 19.19 17.30 2.73
CA SER A 183 19.15 15.91 2.32
C SER A 183 18.14 15.12 3.15
N VAL A 184 18.07 13.81 2.98
CA VAL A 184 17.22 12.94 3.81
C VAL A 184 18.07 12.15 4.80
N CYS A 185 17.46 11.81 5.94
CA CYS A 185 18.04 10.89 6.90
C CYS A 185 17.92 9.46 6.36
N PHE A 186 19.04 8.76 6.22
CA PHE A 186 19.13 7.44 5.58
C PHE A 186 18.09 6.44 6.08
N HIS A 187 17.96 6.30 7.39
CA HIS A 187 17.00 5.37 8.01
C HIS A 187 15.77 6.10 8.52
N GLY A 188 15.35 7.14 7.80
CA GLY A 188 14.19 7.96 8.14
C GLY A 188 12.87 7.22 8.03
N THR A 189 12.79 6.19 7.17
CA THR A 189 11.60 5.34 7.08
C THR A 189 11.42 4.52 8.35
N GLU A 190 10.17 4.44 8.78
CA GLU A 190 9.73 3.58 9.86
C GLU A 190 9.54 2.14 9.36
N CYS A 191 10.32 1.22 9.91
CA CYS A 191 10.23 -0.22 9.63
C CYS A 191 9.55 -0.99 10.78
N GLY A 192 9.22 -0.34 11.89
CA GLY A 192 8.47 -0.94 12.99
C GLY A 192 6.98 -0.98 12.69
N SER A 193 6.42 -2.18 12.53
CA SER A 193 4.98 -2.40 12.28
C SER A 193 4.06 -1.75 13.33
N ALA A 194 4.52 -1.60 14.57
CA ALA A 194 3.77 -0.96 15.65
C ALA A 194 3.40 0.50 15.34
N ALA A 195 4.22 1.23 14.58
CA ALA A 195 3.90 2.60 14.19
C ALA A 195 2.71 2.64 13.22
N TYR A 196 2.65 1.69 12.28
CA TYR A 196 1.56 1.55 11.32
C TYR A 196 0.26 1.03 11.93
N ALA A 197 0.30 0.47 13.14
CA ALA A 197 -0.90 0.05 13.88
C ALA A 197 -1.68 1.22 14.51
N THR A 198 -1.08 2.41 14.59
CA THR A 198 -1.79 3.62 15.01
C THR A 198 -2.41 4.26 13.77
N PRO A 199 -3.74 4.47 13.68
CA PRO A 199 -4.36 5.04 12.49
C PRO A 199 -4.13 6.55 12.37
N ALA A 200 -4.01 7.06 11.14
CA ALA A 200 -4.07 8.50 10.90
C ALA A 200 -5.50 9.03 11.12
N VAL A 201 -6.50 8.26 10.68
CA VAL A 201 -7.91 8.44 11.06
C VAL A 201 -8.48 7.10 11.51
N PRO A 202 -8.99 6.99 12.75
CA PRO A 202 -9.60 5.75 13.24
C PRO A 202 -10.74 5.27 12.35
N ILE A 203 -11.00 3.97 12.37
CA ILE A 203 -12.16 3.39 11.69
C ILE A 203 -13.43 4.02 12.27
N GLY A 204 -14.24 4.63 11.40
CA GLY A 204 -15.50 5.26 11.79
C GLY A 204 -16.55 5.13 10.69
N PRO A 205 -17.85 5.15 11.03
CA PRO A 205 -18.92 4.98 10.07
C PRO A 205 -18.96 6.13 9.07
N LEU A 206 -19.31 5.82 7.82
CA LEU A 206 -19.63 6.82 6.81
C LEU A 206 -21.10 7.24 6.91
N PRO A 207 -21.41 8.53 6.73
CA PRO A 207 -20.50 9.59 6.25
C PRO A 207 -19.65 10.28 7.32
N ASP A 208 -19.82 9.98 8.61
CA ASP A 208 -19.22 10.73 9.73
C ASP A 208 -17.68 10.77 9.69
N ALA A 209 -17.02 9.70 9.25
CA ALA A 209 -15.57 9.64 9.12
C ALA A 209 -15.00 10.36 7.87
N ALA A 210 -15.84 10.69 6.89
CA ALA A 210 -15.39 11.14 5.57
C ALA A 210 -14.57 12.43 5.64
N GLU A 211 -15.05 13.45 6.37
CA GLU A 211 -14.36 14.75 6.47
C GLU A 211 -12.96 14.63 7.08
N ALA A 212 -12.82 13.80 8.12
CA ALA A 212 -11.53 13.56 8.76
C ALA A 212 -10.54 12.82 7.83
N ILE A 213 -11.02 11.83 7.06
CA ILE A 213 -10.20 11.11 6.08
C ILE A 213 -9.75 12.05 4.96
N LEU A 214 -10.65 12.87 4.42
CA LEU A 214 -10.31 13.87 3.39
C LEU A 214 -9.25 14.86 3.88
N ALA A 215 -9.44 15.41 5.09
CA ALA A 215 -8.46 16.33 5.68
C ALA A 215 -7.10 15.65 5.94
N SER A 216 -7.12 14.37 6.34
CA SER A 216 -5.90 13.58 6.55
C SER A 216 -5.13 13.34 5.25
N MET A 217 -5.82 13.05 4.15
CA MET A 217 -5.19 12.86 2.83
C MET A 217 -4.62 14.17 2.27
N GLU A 218 -5.32 15.29 2.44
CA GLU A 218 -4.82 16.60 2.01
C GLU A 218 -3.57 17.07 2.77
N ALA A 219 -3.33 16.51 3.96
CA ALA A 219 -2.13 16.79 4.74
C ALA A 219 -0.90 15.97 4.28
N GLN A 220 -1.08 14.95 3.43
CA GLN A 220 0.03 14.11 2.97
C GLN A 220 0.75 14.73 1.77
N ILE A 221 2.07 14.59 1.78
CA ILE A 221 2.96 14.92 0.66
C ILE A 221 3.69 13.62 0.33
N PRO A 222 3.40 12.97 -0.81
CA PRO A 222 4.06 11.72 -1.14
C PRO A 222 5.58 11.87 -1.22
N ASP A 223 6.30 11.00 -0.53
CA ASP A 223 7.75 10.97 -0.41
C ASP A 223 8.21 9.61 0.15
N GLY A 224 9.49 9.30 -0.03
CA GLY A 224 10.11 8.08 0.48
C GLY A 224 9.84 6.84 -0.36
N ASP A 225 10.28 5.71 0.19
CA ASP A 225 10.27 4.37 -0.39
C ASP A 225 8.99 3.60 0.03
N THR A 226 8.87 2.31 -0.30
CA THR A 226 7.62 1.54 -0.19
C THR A 226 7.76 0.40 0.83
N PRO A 227 7.70 0.66 2.16
CA PRO A 227 7.84 -0.34 3.22
C PRO A 227 6.54 -1.15 3.44
N SER A 228 6.07 -1.87 2.42
CA SER A 228 4.75 -2.53 2.45
C SER A 228 4.59 -3.58 3.54
N ALA A 229 5.64 -4.34 3.88
CA ALA A 229 5.59 -5.40 4.88
C ALA A 229 5.24 -4.87 6.28
N PRO A 230 6.02 -3.95 6.90
CA PRO A 230 5.66 -3.40 8.21
C PRO A 230 4.37 -2.58 8.18
N ALA A 231 4.05 -1.91 7.06
CA ALA A 231 2.79 -1.21 6.88
C ALA A 231 1.59 -2.15 6.96
N LEU A 232 1.61 -3.24 6.18
CA LEU A 232 0.54 -4.24 6.18
C LEU A 232 0.44 -4.95 7.54
N ALA A 233 1.56 -5.28 8.18
CA ALA A 233 1.57 -5.88 9.51
C ALA A 233 0.89 -4.99 10.56
N GLY A 234 1.19 -3.68 10.56
CA GLY A 234 0.52 -2.73 11.43
C GLY A 234 -0.97 -2.58 11.11
N ALA A 235 -1.33 -2.53 9.83
CA ALA A 235 -2.73 -2.50 9.40
C ALA A 235 -3.53 -3.70 9.89
N ILE A 236 -3.00 -4.91 9.71
CA ILE A 236 -3.63 -6.14 10.18
C ILE A 236 -3.75 -6.13 11.70
N ALA A 237 -2.72 -5.67 12.43
CA ALA A 237 -2.78 -5.56 13.88
C ALA A 237 -3.90 -4.62 14.34
N HIS A 238 -4.01 -3.44 13.75
CA HIS A 238 -5.08 -2.48 14.05
C HIS A 238 -6.46 -3.02 13.69
N ALA A 239 -6.62 -3.59 12.49
CA ALA A 239 -7.86 -4.19 12.02
C ALA A 239 -8.30 -5.36 12.92
N ARG A 240 -7.36 -6.18 13.39
CA ARG A 240 -7.64 -7.28 14.31
C ARG A 240 -8.05 -6.79 15.69
N GLU A 241 -7.43 -5.73 16.21
CA GLU A 241 -7.87 -5.07 17.44
C GLU A 241 -9.30 -4.55 17.29
N TRP A 242 -9.60 -3.86 16.18
CA TRP A 242 -10.94 -3.37 15.88
C TRP A 242 -11.97 -4.50 15.76
N ALA A 243 -11.64 -5.59 15.07
CA ALA A 243 -12.51 -6.76 14.92
C ALA A 243 -12.87 -7.40 16.27
N ASN A 244 -11.92 -7.48 17.21
CA ASN A 244 -12.18 -7.98 18.55
C ASN A 244 -13.12 -7.08 19.36
N GLN A 245 -13.09 -5.76 19.11
CA GLN A 245 -13.96 -4.78 19.78
C GLN A 245 -15.34 -4.68 19.12
N ASN A 246 -15.47 -5.16 17.88
CA ASN A 246 -16.70 -5.10 17.07
C ASN A 246 -17.08 -6.51 16.58
N PRO A 247 -17.46 -7.43 17.49
CA PRO A 247 -17.83 -8.79 17.11
C PRO A 247 -19.01 -8.77 16.14
N GLY A 248 -18.93 -9.63 15.11
CA GLY A 248 -19.93 -9.71 14.06
C GLY A 248 -19.76 -8.68 12.93
N HIS A 249 -18.74 -7.83 12.97
CA HIS A 249 -18.33 -7.02 11.82
C HIS A 249 -17.35 -7.79 10.92
N THR A 250 -17.43 -7.56 9.61
CA THR A 250 -16.43 -8.04 8.66
C THR A 250 -15.35 -6.97 8.56
N VAL A 251 -14.16 -7.23 9.07
CA VAL A 251 -13.06 -6.26 9.04
C VAL A 251 -12.04 -6.68 8.01
N VAL A 252 -11.69 -5.78 7.09
CA VAL A 252 -10.74 -6.05 6.01
C VAL A 252 -9.65 -4.98 5.99
N THR A 253 -8.47 -5.38 5.52
CA THR A 253 -7.40 -4.46 5.17
C THR A 253 -7.37 -4.26 3.66
N VAL A 254 -7.09 -3.04 3.22
CA VAL A 254 -6.85 -2.71 1.81
C VAL A 254 -5.45 -2.14 1.70
N LEU A 255 -4.55 -2.87 1.03
CA LEU A 255 -3.22 -2.38 0.66
C LEU A 255 -3.33 -1.73 -0.72
N ALA A 256 -3.21 -0.41 -0.79
CA ALA A 256 -3.24 0.33 -2.05
C ALA A 256 -1.87 0.92 -2.34
N THR A 257 -1.24 0.52 -3.46
CA THR A 257 0.13 0.91 -3.85
C THR A 257 0.27 1.08 -5.36
N ASP A 258 1.24 1.88 -5.81
CA ASP A 258 1.60 2.01 -7.22
C ASP A 258 2.92 1.33 -7.59
N GLY A 259 3.52 0.62 -6.64
CA GLY A 259 4.84 0.01 -6.73
C GLY A 259 4.90 -1.36 -6.07
N LEU A 260 6.06 -1.99 -6.19
CA LEU A 260 6.41 -3.15 -5.38
C LEU A 260 7.11 -2.70 -4.10
N PRO A 261 7.11 -3.52 -3.05
CA PRO A 261 7.84 -3.19 -1.83
C PRO A 261 9.33 -2.95 -2.11
N THR A 262 9.92 -1.91 -1.52
CA THR A 262 11.32 -1.53 -1.80
C THR A 262 12.25 -1.57 -0.59
N GLU A 263 11.73 -1.63 0.64
CA GLU A 263 12.55 -1.60 1.86
C GLU A 263 11.89 -2.30 3.06
N CYS A 264 12.62 -2.32 4.19
CA CYS A 264 12.20 -2.89 5.48
C CYS A 264 11.98 -4.41 5.47
N LEU A 265 12.95 -5.19 5.00
CA LEU A 265 13.00 -6.63 5.31
C LEU A 265 13.17 -6.84 6.81
N GLY A 266 12.42 -7.78 7.39
CA GLY A 266 12.30 -8.00 8.84
C GLY A 266 13.58 -8.25 9.66
N ASP A 267 14.75 -8.49 9.04
CA ASP A 267 15.97 -8.93 9.75
C ASP A 267 17.28 -8.17 9.41
N GLU A 268 17.29 -7.20 8.50
CA GLU A 268 18.52 -6.47 8.14
C GLU A 268 18.34 -4.96 8.32
N ALA A 269 18.94 -4.40 9.36
CA ALA A 269 19.18 -2.97 9.52
C ALA A 269 20.28 -2.48 8.55
N THR A 270 20.38 -3.07 7.36
CA THR A 270 21.56 -2.98 6.52
C THR A 270 21.17 -2.79 5.06
N PHE A 271 21.77 -1.73 4.48
CA PHE A 271 22.04 -1.58 3.05
C PHE A 271 20.84 -1.16 2.18
N SER A 272 20.76 0.09 1.69
CA SER A 272 21.57 0.64 0.59
C SER A 272 21.96 -0.39 -0.48
N GLY A 273 20.99 -1.17 -0.95
CA GLY A 273 21.18 -2.00 -2.12
C GLY A 273 20.07 -3.01 -2.23
N THR A 274 19.06 -2.66 -3.02
CA THR A 274 18.07 -3.56 -3.64
C THR A 274 18.05 -4.95 -3.01
N VAL A 275 17.32 -5.09 -1.92
CA VAL A 275 16.74 -6.38 -1.60
C VAL A 275 16.04 -6.87 -2.88
N PRO A 276 16.20 -8.13 -3.29
CA PRO A 276 15.41 -8.65 -4.40
C PRO A 276 13.94 -8.40 -4.09
N THR A 277 13.25 -7.63 -4.93
CA THR A 277 11.84 -7.27 -4.73
C THR A 277 10.97 -8.48 -4.43
N SER A 278 11.33 -9.66 -4.97
CA SER A 278 10.70 -10.94 -4.65
C SER A 278 10.70 -11.29 -3.16
N GLU A 279 11.79 -11.06 -2.40
CA GLU A 279 11.85 -11.38 -0.97
C GLU A 279 10.90 -10.50 -0.16
N LEU A 280 10.86 -9.20 -0.45
CA LEU A 280 9.92 -8.28 0.21
C LEU A 280 8.46 -8.59 -0.15
N VAL A 281 8.19 -9.01 -1.39
CA VAL A 281 6.87 -9.47 -1.82
C VAL A 281 6.48 -10.73 -1.05
N TRP A 282 7.39 -11.70 -0.90
CA TRP A 282 7.14 -12.92 -0.12
C TRP A 282 6.89 -12.63 1.36
N GLU A 283 7.64 -11.73 1.98
CA GLU A 283 7.41 -11.30 3.36
C GLU A 283 6.03 -10.64 3.50
N THR A 284 5.70 -9.71 2.59
CA THR A 284 4.39 -9.05 2.59
C THR A 284 3.25 -10.05 2.40
N ALA A 285 3.41 -11.04 1.51
CA ALA A 285 2.43 -12.11 1.31
C ALA A 285 2.31 -13.02 2.55
N SER A 286 3.42 -13.35 3.22
CA SER A 286 3.40 -14.12 4.48
C SER A 286 2.61 -13.38 5.57
N ILE A 287 2.82 -12.06 5.70
CA ILE A 287 2.07 -11.21 6.63
C ILE A 287 0.58 -11.18 6.28
N ALA A 288 0.23 -11.10 5.00
CA ALA A 288 -1.17 -11.18 4.54
C ALA A 288 -1.81 -12.53 4.91
N ALA A 289 -1.10 -13.65 4.72
CA ALA A 289 -1.55 -14.98 5.11
C ALA A 289 -1.75 -15.09 6.64
N GLU A 290 -0.84 -14.55 7.44
CA GLU A 290 -1.00 -14.49 8.91
C GLU A 290 -2.21 -13.63 9.34
N GLY A 291 -2.52 -12.59 8.56
CA GLY A 291 -3.75 -11.80 8.67
C GLY A 291 -5.00 -12.65 8.46
N PHE A 292 -5.02 -13.38 7.35
CA PHE A 292 -6.15 -14.19 6.93
C PHE A 292 -6.36 -15.45 7.80
N ASP A 293 -5.31 -16.19 8.13
CA ASP A 293 -5.36 -17.43 8.92
C ASP A 293 -5.55 -17.18 10.43
N GLY A 294 -5.33 -15.95 10.88
CA GLY A 294 -5.46 -15.59 12.29
C GLY A 294 -6.92 -15.51 12.78
N ALA A 295 -7.08 -15.31 14.09
CA ALA A 295 -8.37 -15.17 14.75
C ALA A 295 -8.45 -13.83 15.51
N PRO A 296 -9.42 -12.93 15.20
CA PRO A 296 -10.31 -12.99 14.03
C PRO A 296 -9.52 -12.87 12.71
N SER A 297 -10.08 -13.48 11.65
CA SER A 297 -9.52 -13.45 10.30
C SER A 297 -9.66 -12.04 9.72
N ILE A 298 -8.57 -11.53 9.14
CA ILE A 298 -8.50 -10.20 8.52
C ILE A 298 -8.05 -10.37 7.06
N PRO A 299 -9.00 -10.43 6.10
CA PRO A 299 -8.65 -10.48 4.69
C PRO A 299 -7.91 -9.23 4.22
N THR A 300 -6.96 -9.39 3.30
CA THR A 300 -6.21 -8.30 2.68
C THR A 300 -6.56 -8.20 1.21
N PHE A 301 -7.23 -7.10 0.83
CA PHE A 301 -7.43 -6.72 -0.56
C PHE A 301 -6.25 -5.87 -1.04
N VAL A 302 -5.82 -6.09 -2.28
CA VAL A 302 -4.72 -5.33 -2.87
C VAL A 302 -5.23 -4.52 -4.06
N ILE A 303 -4.91 -3.23 -4.10
CA ILE A 303 -5.15 -2.35 -5.25
C ILE A 303 -3.79 -1.85 -5.76
N GLY A 304 -3.46 -2.18 -7.00
CA GLY A 304 -2.20 -1.80 -7.66
C GLY A 304 -2.42 -0.76 -8.74
N VAL A 305 -1.70 0.36 -8.72
CA VAL A 305 -1.77 1.41 -9.76
C VAL A 305 -0.53 1.36 -10.65
N PHE A 306 -0.62 0.63 -11.77
CA PHE A 306 0.55 0.29 -12.59
C PHE A 306 0.40 0.72 -14.04
N SER A 307 1.50 1.14 -14.63
CA SER A 307 1.60 1.39 -16.06
C SER A 307 1.84 0.09 -16.84
N SER A 308 1.58 0.12 -18.15
CA SER A 308 1.87 -1.02 -19.04
C SER A 308 3.35 -1.45 -19.10
N THR A 309 4.27 -0.66 -18.53
CA THR A 309 5.69 -0.98 -18.44
C THR A 309 6.09 -1.72 -17.16
N ASP A 310 5.18 -1.84 -16.19
CA ASP A 310 5.41 -2.53 -14.91
C ASP A 310 5.08 -4.04 -15.03
N ALA A 311 5.76 -4.71 -15.96
CA ALA A 311 5.39 -6.05 -16.44
C ALA A 311 5.30 -7.14 -15.34
N ASP A 312 6.11 -7.03 -14.28
CA ASP A 312 6.18 -8.02 -13.20
C ASP A 312 5.31 -7.65 -11.97
N ALA A 313 4.77 -6.44 -11.94
CA ALA A 313 4.05 -5.95 -10.75
C ALA A 313 2.69 -6.64 -10.50
N PRO A 314 1.88 -6.98 -11.53
CA PRO A 314 0.61 -7.67 -11.34
C PRO A 314 0.76 -9.06 -10.71
N GLU A 315 1.75 -9.86 -11.15
CA GLU A 315 1.97 -11.21 -10.61
C GLU A 315 2.39 -11.16 -9.13
N ASN A 316 3.25 -10.20 -8.77
CA ASN A 316 3.71 -10.03 -7.40
C ASN A 316 2.60 -9.54 -6.44
N LEU A 317 1.75 -8.60 -6.87
CA LEU A 317 0.60 -8.20 -6.06
C LEU A 317 -0.46 -9.31 -5.96
N ALA A 318 -0.54 -10.19 -6.97
CA ALA A 318 -1.44 -11.35 -6.92
C ALA A 318 -1.03 -12.33 -5.81
N LEU A 319 0.28 -12.55 -5.60
CA LEU A 319 0.76 -13.36 -4.48
C LEU A 319 0.27 -12.82 -3.12
N ILE A 320 0.32 -11.50 -2.93
CA ILE A 320 -0.12 -10.85 -1.68
C ILE A 320 -1.64 -10.96 -1.52
N ALA A 321 -2.40 -10.69 -2.58
CA ALA A 321 -3.86 -10.74 -2.57
C ALA A 321 -4.39 -12.18 -2.35
N GLU A 322 -3.78 -13.17 -2.99
CA GLU A 322 -4.10 -14.58 -2.83
C GLU A 322 -3.79 -15.05 -1.41
N ALA A 323 -2.60 -14.73 -0.90
CA ALA A 323 -2.21 -15.04 0.48
C ALA A 323 -3.14 -14.37 1.51
N GLY A 324 -3.56 -13.13 1.25
CA GLY A 324 -4.52 -12.38 2.06
C GLY A 324 -5.98 -12.83 1.94
N GLY A 325 -6.27 -13.87 1.14
CA GLY A 325 -7.60 -14.45 0.99
C GLY A 325 -8.59 -13.61 0.16
N SER A 326 -8.13 -12.54 -0.51
CA SER A 326 -9.00 -11.72 -1.39
C SER A 326 -9.02 -12.19 -2.85
N GLY A 327 -8.13 -13.11 -3.22
CA GLY A 327 -8.01 -13.65 -4.57
C GLY A 327 -7.15 -12.74 -5.46
N GLU A 328 -7.70 -12.30 -6.59
CA GLU A 328 -6.96 -11.47 -7.55
C GLU A 328 -6.85 -10.01 -7.08
N PRO A 329 -5.71 -9.34 -7.33
CA PRO A 329 -5.52 -7.95 -7.01
C PRO A 329 -6.37 -7.08 -7.96
N ARG A 330 -6.76 -5.90 -7.49
CA ARG A 330 -7.46 -4.91 -8.33
C ARG A 330 -6.40 -4.06 -9.03
N ILE A 331 -6.13 -4.38 -10.29
CA ILE A 331 -5.16 -3.62 -11.10
C ILE A 331 -5.85 -2.41 -11.73
N VAL A 332 -5.26 -1.24 -11.51
CA VAL A 332 -5.61 0.03 -12.11
C VAL A 332 -4.54 0.36 -13.14
N ASP A 333 -4.93 0.40 -14.42
CA ASP A 333 -4.02 0.79 -15.51
C ASP A 333 -3.75 2.30 -15.40
N ALA A 334 -2.52 2.64 -15.04
CA ALA A 334 -2.02 3.99 -14.97
C ALA A 334 -2.09 4.69 -16.33
N GLY A 335 -2.12 3.96 -17.46
CA GLY A 335 -2.33 4.52 -18.80
C GLY A 335 -3.78 4.96 -19.09
N GLY A 336 -4.74 4.52 -18.26
CA GLY A 336 -6.18 4.79 -18.42
C GLY A 336 -6.72 5.85 -17.45
N ASP A 337 -8.02 5.80 -17.18
CA ASP A 337 -8.67 6.64 -16.17
C ASP A 337 -8.44 6.04 -14.77
N VAL A 338 -7.35 6.47 -14.12
CA VAL A 338 -6.94 5.96 -12.80
C VAL A 338 -8.00 6.24 -11.74
N THR A 339 -8.63 7.43 -11.79
CA THR A 339 -9.67 7.82 -10.83
C THR A 339 -10.84 6.85 -10.88
N GLN A 340 -11.38 6.59 -12.08
CA GLN A 340 -12.54 5.70 -12.22
C GLN A 340 -12.18 4.25 -11.89
N GLN A 341 -11.03 3.75 -12.34
CA GLN A 341 -10.61 2.37 -12.08
C GLN A 341 -10.35 2.11 -10.59
N PHE A 342 -9.73 3.05 -9.87
CA PHE A 342 -9.51 2.92 -8.43
C PHE A 342 -10.85 2.99 -7.67
N LEU A 343 -11.78 3.85 -8.10
CA LEU A 343 -13.13 3.88 -7.56
C LEU A 343 -13.85 2.54 -7.79
N ASP A 344 -13.72 1.95 -8.98
CA ASP A 344 -14.28 0.63 -9.29
C ASP A 344 -13.68 -0.48 -8.42
N ALA A 345 -12.38 -0.41 -8.11
CA ALA A 345 -11.72 -1.31 -7.19
C ALA A 345 -12.29 -1.22 -5.76
N LEU A 346 -12.42 -0.01 -5.20
CA LEU A 346 -13.08 0.19 -3.90
C LEU A 346 -14.55 -0.26 -3.92
N ASN A 347 -15.25 -0.01 -5.02
CA ASN A 347 -16.62 -0.45 -5.22
C ASN A 347 -16.74 -1.98 -5.30
N ALA A 348 -15.74 -2.67 -5.83
CA ALA A 348 -15.69 -4.13 -5.80
C ALA A 348 -15.40 -4.66 -4.39
N ILE A 349 -14.53 -3.98 -3.62
CA ILE A 349 -14.25 -4.36 -2.23
C ILE A 349 -15.49 -4.17 -1.36
N ARG A 350 -16.24 -3.07 -1.48
CA ARG A 350 -17.49 -2.91 -0.70
C ARG A 350 -18.54 -3.97 -1.02
N LYS A 351 -18.52 -4.55 -2.22
CA LYS A 351 -19.40 -5.67 -2.60
C LYS A 351 -19.01 -7.00 -1.95
N SER A 352 -17.79 -7.13 -1.41
CA SER A 352 -17.37 -8.35 -0.69
C SER A 352 -18.19 -8.63 0.58
N ARG A 353 -19.00 -7.66 1.06
CA ARG A 353 -20.10 -7.86 2.02
C ARG A 353 -21.08 -8.96 1.62
N LEU A 354 -21.22 -9.19 0.32
CA LEU A 354 -22.05 -10.23 -0.28
C LEU A 354 -21.21 -11.46 -0.61
N ALA A 355 -20.42 -11.94 0.36
CA ALA A 355 -19.64 -13.16 0.25
C ALA A 355 -20.53 -14.37 -0.10
N CYS A 356 -19.95 -15.39 -0.74
CA CYS A 356 -20.66 -16.62 -1.06
C CYS A 356 -20.56 -17.66 0.06
N GLU A 357 -19.85 -17.30 1.13
CA GLU A 357 -19.63 -18.06 2.34
C GLU A 357 -19.73 -17.11 3.54
N TYR A 358 -20.35 -17.58 4.62
CA TYR A 358 -20.47 -16.87 5.88
C TYR A 358 -20.16 -17.82 7.03
N GLN A 359 -19.41 -17.37 8.03
CA GLN A 359 -19.34 -18.08 9.31
C GLN A 359 -20.69 -17.98 10.03
N ILE A 360 -21.08 -19.05 10.71
CA ILE A 360 -22.30 -19.05 11.53
C ILE A 360 -22.01 -18.18 12.76
N PRO A 361 -22.79 -17.09 13.01
CA PRO A 361 -22.56 -16.24 14.17
C PRO A 361 -22.69 -17.03 15.48
N GLU A 362 -21.79 -16.77 16.44
CA GLU A 362 -21.93 -17.33 17.79
C GLU A 362 -23.21 -16.79 18.45
N PRO A 363 -23.99 -17.65 19.13
CA PRO A 363 -25.19 -17.19 19.84
C PRO A 363 -24.82 -16.22 20.97
N GLU A 364 -25.65 -15.20 21.19
CA GLU A 364 -25.50 -14.31 22.35
C GLU A 364 -25.82 -15.10 23.64
N GLY A 365 -24.79 -15.58 24.35
CA GLY A 365 -24.88 -16.30 25.62
C GLY A 365 -24.69 -17.81 25.52
N ASP A 366 -24.93 -18.54 26.62
CA ASP A 366 -24.74 -20.00 26.70
C ASP A 366 -25.87 -20.82 26.03
N GLU A 367 -26.73 -20.19 25.22
CA GLU A 367 -27.89 -20.86 24.62
C GLU A 367 -27.48 -21.66 23.37
N PRO A 368 -27.89 -22.94 23.26
CA PRO A 368 -27.57 -23.75 22.09
C PRO A 368 -28.31 -23.23 20.85
N LEU A 369 -27.54 -22.92 19.82
CA LEU A 369 -28.03 -22.51 18.51
C LEU A 369 -28.92 -23.61 17.91
N ASN A 370 -30.03 -23.22 17.28
CA ASN A 370 -30.86 -24.14 16.52
C ASN A 370 -30.61 -23.97 15.01
N TYR A 371 -29.79 -24.86 14.44
CA TYR A 371 -29.48 -24.90 13.00
C TYR A 371 -30.71 -25.15 12.10
N PHE A 372 -31.85 -25.57 12.67
CA PHE A 372 -33.12 -25.70 11.94
C PHE A 372 -33.97 -24.43 11.95
N ALA A 373 -33.51 -23.37 12.63
CA ALA A 373 -34.21 -22.10 12.77
C ALA A 373 -33.39 -20.92 12.24
N VAL A 374 -32.63 -21.14 11.16
CA VAL A 374 -31.84 -20.09 10.50
C VAL A 374 -32.54 -19.60 9.25
N ASN A 375 -32.59 -18.28 9.06
CA ASN A 375 -33.02 -17.65 7.81
C ASN A 375 -31.92 -16.73 7.29
N VAL A 376 -31.68 -16.79 5.99
CA VAL A 376 -30.74 -15.91 5.30
C VAL A 376 -31.54 -14.97 4.41
N GLU A 377 -31.31 -13.67 4.49
CA GLU A 377 -32.01 -12.65 3.72
C GLU A 377 -31.01 -11.74 3.01
N VAL A 378 -31.29 -11.38 1.76
CA VAL A 378 -30.59 -10.34 1.02
C VAL A 378 -31.33 -9.04 1.23
N VAL A 379 -30.64 -8.02 1.72
CA VAL A 379 -31.19 -6.69 1.96
C VAL A 379 -30.58 -5.71 0.98
N ASP A 380 -31.44 -5.07 0.19
CA ASP A 380 -31.10 -3.98 -0.73
C ASP A 380 -31.98 -2.77 -0.40
N GLY A 381 -31.35 -1.70 0.11
CA GLY A 381 -32.05 -0.57 0.71
C GLY A 381 -32.99 -1.00 1.84
N ASP A 382 -34.29 -0.67 1.72
CA ASP A 382 -35.34 -1.06 2.66
C ASP A 382 -35.98 -2.43 2.35
N THR A 383 -35.51 -3.13 1.30
CA THR A 383 -36.11 -4.39 0.84
C THR A 383 -35.32 -5.59 1.34
N ALA A 384 -35.94 -6.47 2.12
CA ALA A 384 -35.37 -7.74 2.55
C ALA A 384 -36.01 -8.91 1.78
N THR A 385 -35.20 -9.69 1.07
CA THR A 385 -35.62 -10.85 0.28
C THR A 385 -35.02 -12.13 0.87
N PRO A 386 -35.84 -13.11 1.30
CA PRO A 386 -35.32 -14.36 1.86
C PRO A 386 -34.67 -15.23 0.79
N LEU A 387 -33.54 -15.85 1.15
CA LEU A 387 -32.93 -16.97 0.43
C LEU A 387 -33.43 -18.28 1.01
N TYR A 388 -33.83 -19.20 0.13
CA TYR A 388 -34.32 -20.50 0.55
C TYR A 388 -33.16 -21.45 0.91
N TYR A 389 -33.37 -22.22 1.97
CA TYR A 389 -32.44 -23.27 2.38
C TYR A 389 -32.58 -24.50 1.47
N VAL A 390 -31.54 -24.84 0.71
CA VAL A 390 -31.55 -25.94 -0.27
C VAL A 390 -30.96 -27.25 0.27
N LYS A 391 -30.53 -27.28 1.53
CA LYS A 391 -29.86 -28.41 2.24
C LYS A 391 -28.43 -28.71 1.83
N SER A 392 -28.12 -28.72 0.53
CA SER A 392 -26.79 -29.11 0.05
C SER A 392 -26.49 -28.56 -1.35
N ALA A 393 -25.22 -28.53 -1.71
CA ALA A 393 -24.74 -27.95 -2.98
C ALA A 393 -25.39 -28.57 -4.24
N ASP A 394 -25.67 -29.87 -4.23
CA ASP A 394 -26.29 -30.59 -5.36
C ASP A 394 -27.76 -30.20 -5.61
N ARG A 395 -28.35 -29.43 -4.69
CA ARG A 395 -29.73 -28.93 -4.76
C ARG A 395 -29.81 -27.48 -5.20
N CYS A 396 -28.68 -26.82 -5.44
CA CYS A 396 -28.65 -25.49 -6.02
C CYS A 396 -29.11 -25.53 -7.48
N ASP A 397 -30.06 -24.66 -7.82
CA ASP A 397 -30.55 -24.46 -9.18
C ASP A 397 -30.50 -22.97 -9.57
N ALA A 398 -31.19 -22.59 -10.65
CA ALA A 398 -31.21 -21.22 -11.12
C ALA A 398 -31.95 -20.24 -10.18
N GLU A 399 -32.82 -20.73 -9.29
CA GLU A 399 -33.48 -19.90 -8.27
C GLU A 399 -32.54 -19.61 -7.08
N GLY A 400 -31.50 -20.44 -6.93
CA GLY A 400 -30.42 -20.24 -5.97
C GLY A 400 -30.79 -20.65 -4.55
N GLY A 401 -30.27 -19.93 -3.55
CA GLY A 401 -30.49 -20.23 -2.14
C GLY A 401 -29.20 -20.37 -1.33
N TRP A 402 -29.29 -21.03 -0.19
CA TRP A 402 -28.17 -21.27 0.72
C TRP A 402 -28.21 -22.68 1.34
N TYR A 403 -27.07 -23.19 1.79
CA TYR A 403 -26.91 -24.48 2.44
C TYR A 403 -25.80 -24.44 3.49
N TYR A 404 -25.64 -25.50 4.28
CA TYR A 404 -24.55 -25.62 5.23
C TYR A 404 -23.37 -26.42 4.64
N ASP A 405 -22.17 -26.17 5.14
CA ASP A 405 -20.99 -27.01 4.87
C ASP A 405 -21.18 -28.45 5.35
N ASP A 406 -21.87 -28.65 6.48
CA ASP A 406 -22.36 -29.95 6.94
C ASP A 406 -23.81 -30.18 6.49
N PRO A 407 -24.07 -31.04 5.48
CA PRO A 407 -25.41 -31.29 4.97
C PRO A 407 -26.32 -32.03 5.97
N THR A 408 -25.78 -32.55 7.07
CA THR A 408 -26.58 -33.15 8.15
C THR A 408 -27.22 -32.10 9.06
N GLY A 409 -26.68 -30.87 9.07
CA GLY A 409 -27.14 -29.77 9.92
C GLY A 409 -26.93 -30.00 11.41
N LEU A 410 -26.05 -30.96 11.78
CA LEU A 410 -25.81 -31.34 13.17
C LEU A 410 -24.69 -30.53 13.81
N ALA A 411 -23.65 -30.18 13.05
CA ALA A 411 -22.57 -29.31 13.50
C ALA A 411 -21.96 -28.51 12.33
N PRO A 412 -22.75 -27.72 11.60
CA PRO A 412 -22.20 -26.89 10.53
C PRO A 412 -21.31 -25.79 11.11
N THR A 413 -20.28 -25.41 10.37
CA THR A 413 -19.39 -24.30 10.71
C THR A 413 -19.62 -23.07 9.82
N LYS A 414 -20.24 -23.27 8.65
CA LYS A 414 -20.37 -22.27 7.60
C LYS A 414 -21.73 -22.34 6.91
N ILE A 415 -22.24 -21.18 6.51
CA ILE A 415 -23.34 -21.01 5.57
C ILE A 415 -22.73 -20.73 4.19
N LEU A 416 -23.15 -21.51 3.20
CA LEU A 416 -22.72 -21.42 1.81
C LEU A 416 -23.88 -20.98 0.93
N VAL A 417 -23.61 -20.12 -0.03
CA VAL A 417 -24.60 -19.58 -0.96
C VAL A 417 -24.52 -20.33 -2.28
N CYS A 418 -25.66 -20.63 -2.89
CA CYS A 418 -25.69 -21.30 -4.19
C CYS A 418 -25.00 -20.47 -5.28
N PRO A 419 -24.34 -21.10 -6.28
CA PRO A 419 -23.60 -20.39 -7.32
C PRO A 419 -24.40 -19.29 -8.02
N SER A 420 -25.66 -19.55 -8.38
CA SER A 420 -26.55 -18.57 -9.03
C SER A 420 -26.83 -17.33 -8.16
N THR A 421 -27.00 -17.51 -6.85
CA THR A 421 -27.17 -16.41 -5.89
C THR A 421 -25.85 -15.67 -5.65
N CYS A 422 -24.74 -16.40 -5.58
CA CYS A 422 -23.39 -15.85 -5.49
C CYS A 422 -23.03 -15.00 -6.71
N ASP A 423 -23.36 -15.46 -7.92
CA ASP A 423 -23.17 -14.68 -9.15
C ASP A 423 -24.04 -13.42 -9.14
N ALA A 424 -25.28 -13.52 -8.65
CA ALA A 424 -26.16 -12.37 -8.48
C ALA A 424 -25.58 -11.36 -7.48
N PHE A 425 -25.02 -11.82 -6.36
CA PHE A 425 -24.33 -10.98 -5.37
C PHE A 425 -23.19 -10.19 -5.98
N GLN A 426 -22.37 -10.84 -6.81
CA GLN A 426 -21.25 -10.20 -7.51
C GLN A 426 -21.70 -9.16 -8.54
N SER A 427 -22.90 -9.32 -9.11
CA SER A 427 -23.47 -8.39 -10.09
C SER A 427 -24.14 -7.16 -9.46
N THR A 428 -24.51 -7.22 -8.19
CA THR A 428 -25.25 -6.16 -7.49
C THR A 428 -24.33 -5.00 -7.08
N THR A 429 -24.82 -3.76 -7.14
CA THR A 429 -24.05 -2.54 -6.81
C THR A 429 -24.10 -2.16 -5.33
N ALA A 430 -25.18 -2.54 -4.64
CA ALA A 430 -25.42 -2.28 -3.22
C ALA A 430 -26.30 -3.41 -2.64
N GLY A 431 -26.01 -3.86 -1.42
CA GLY A 431 -26.77 -4.93 -0.81
C GLY A 431 -26.00 -5.58 0.33
N SER A 432 -26.69 -6.38 1.13
CA SER A 432 -26.12 -6.98 2.32
C SER A 432 -26.84 -8.28 2.70
N VAL A 433 -26.16 -9.26 3.30
CA VAL A 433 -26.80 -10.52 3.72
C VAL A 433 -27.04 -10.54 5.22
N GLN A 434 -28.29 -10.73 5.64
CA GLN A 434 -28.66 -10.93 7.05
C GLN A 434 -28.85 -12.41 7.36
N ILE A 435 -28.16 -12.90 8.38
CA ILE A 435 -28.40 -14.22 8.96
C ILE A 435 -29.19 -14.03 10.25
N LYS A 436 -30.42 -14.56 10.29
CA LYS A 436 -31.29 -14.58 11.46
C LYS A 436 -31.21 -15.95 12.10
N LEU A 437 -30.70 -16.00 13.32
CA LEU A 437 -30.53 -17.22 14.09
C LEU A 437 -31.71 -17.39 15.05
N GLY A 438 -32.27 -18.60 15.10
CA GLY A 438 -33.21 -19.00 16.13
C GLY A 438 -32.50 -19.77 17.24
N CYS A 439 -32.86 -19.48 18.50
CA CYS A 439 -32.44 -20.28 19.65
C CYS A 439 -33.33 -21.52 19.81
N ALA A 440 -32.81 -22.55 20.50
CA ALA A 440 -33.62 -23.69 20.89
C ALA A 440 -34.80 -23.26 21.79
N THR A 441 -35.98 -23.84 21.58
CA THR A 441 -37.12 -23.59 22.46
C THR A 441 -36.84 -24.16 23.85
N ILE A 442 -36.77 -23.30 24.86
CA ILE A 442 -36.66 -23.72 26.27
C ILE A 442 -37.99 -24.35 26.69
N VAL A 443 -37.98 -25.66 26.88
CA VAL A 443 -39.13 -26.41 27.39
C VAL A 443 -39.13 -26.30 28.91
N LYS A 444 -40.26 -25.86 29.48
CA LYS A 444 -40.47 -25.81 30.94
C LYS A 444 -40.96 -27.14 31.49
#